data_AF-A0A3D3BW07-F1
#
_entry.id   AF-A0A3D3BW07-F1
#
_cell.length_a   1.000
_cell.length_b   1.000
_cell.length_c   1.000
_cell.angle_alpha   90.00
_cell.angle_beta   90.00
_cell.angle_gamma   90.00
#
_symmetry.space_group_name_H-M   'P 1'
#
loop_
_entity.id
_entity.type
_entity.pdbx_description
1 polymer ?
#
loop_
_entity_poly.entity_id
_entity_poly.type
_entity_poly.pdbx_seq_one_letter_code
_entity_poly.pdbx_strand_id
1 'polypeptide(L)'
;MANITNLLGMLGVIGSLIFVGIEIRQNQEIAMAGQLSARNIALMSFYSAPLEGSTIALRLMEGGIEPEIDWANDEERATLIAIVRVRILSLLNGYNQYNSGLLDEATFQYTLNRTLEIYENCRFRDVVIQRVPDDFLAFLKTNSVTTCS
;
A
#
# COMPACT_ATOMS: atom_id res chain seq x y z
N MET A 1 -31.49 48.95 -17.81
CA MET A 1 -30.50 48.83 -16.72
C MET A 1 -30.63 47.50 -15.95
N ALA A 2 -31.79 47.15 -15.40
CA ALA A 2 -31.98 45.92 -14.59
C ALA A 2 -31.57 44.59 -15.30
N ASN A 3 -31.86 44.43 -16.60
CA ASN A 3 -31.50 43.19 -17.33
C ASN A 3 -30.00 42.98 -17.51
N ILE A 4 -29.22 44.06 -17.68
CA ILE A 4 -27.76 43.97 -17.88
C ILE A 4 -27.09 43.58 -16.56
N THR A 5 -27.55 44.16 -15.44
CA THR A 5 -27.04 43.84 -14.10
C THR A 5 -27.32 42.39 -13.71
N ASN A 6 -28.51 41.86 -14.02
CA ASN A 6 -28.83 40.45 -13.77
C ASN A 6 -27.98 39.49 -14.62
N LEU A 7 -27.75 39.82 -15.90
CA LEU A 7 -26.90 39.02 -16.77
C LEU A 7 -25.45 39.00 -16.26
N LEU A 8 -24.90 40.16 -15.89
CA LEU A 8 -23.55 40.26 -15.32
C LEU A 8 -23.43 39.52 -13.98
N GLY A 9 -24.45 39.60 -13.13
CA GLY A 9 -24.50 38.85 -11.87
C GLY A 9 -24.49 37.34 -12.08
N MET A 10 -25.29 36.84 -13.02
CA MET A 10 -25.33 35.41 -13.36
C MET A 10 -24.01 34.94 -13.98
N LEU A 11 -23.40 35.73 -14.86
CA LEU A 11 -22.07 35.44 -15.41
C LEU A 11 -20.98 35.43 -14.33
N GLY A 12 -21.08 36.31 -13.33
CA GLY A 12 -20.18 36.31 -12.18
C GLY A 12 -20.25 35.02 -11.36
N VAL A 13 -21.47 34.51 -11.12
CA VAL A 13 -21.67 33.22 -10.41
C VAL A 13 -21.17 32.04 -11.25
N ILE A 14 -21.43 32.02 -12.55
CA ILE A 14 -20.93 30.96 -13.43
C ILE A 14 -19.40 30.99 -13.48
N GLY A 15 -18.81 32.18 -13.61
CA GLY A 15 -17.37 32.37 -13.61
C GLY A 15 -16.70 31.91 -12.31
N SER A 16 -17.30 32.21 -11.15
CA SER A 16 -16.77 31.75 -9.86
C SER A 16 -16.85 30.23 -9.71
N LEU A 17 -17.94 29.59 -10.15
CA LEU A 17 -18.09 28.13 -10.11
C LEU A 17 -17.08 27.42 -11.01
N ILE A 18 -16.80 27.96 -12.20
CA ILE A 18 -15.76 27.40 -13.09
C ILE A 18 -14.38 27.47 -12.42
N PHE A 19 -14.04 28.62 -11.83
CA PHE A 19 -12.76 28.80 -11.14
C PHE A 19 -12.62 27.81 -9.97
N VAL A 20 -13.64 27.69 -9.13
CA VAL A 20 -13.67 26.73 -8.01
C VAL A 20 -13.55 25.29 -8.50
N GLY A 21 -14.22 24.94 -9.61
CA GLY A 21 -14.12 23.60 -10.19
C GLY A 21 -12.71 23.24 -10.64
N ILE A 22 -11.99 24.20 -11.26
CA ILE A 22 -10.59 24.02 -11.64
C ILE A 22 -9.69 23.87 -10.40
N GLU A 23 -9.90 24.71 -9.39
CA GLU A 23 -9.12 24.67 -8.14
C GLU A 23 -9.30 23.35 -7.39
N ILE A 24 -10.53 22.84 -7.29
CA ILE A 24 -10.80 21.53 -6.66
C ILE A 24 -10.07 20.42 -7.39
N ARG A 25 -10.11 20.39 -8.73
CA ARG A 25 -9.41 19.38 -9.52
C ARG A 25 -7.90 19.45 -9.32
N GLN A 26 -7.33 20.66 -9.35
CA GLN A 26 -5.90 20.85 -9.13
C GLN A 26 -5.49 20.40 -7.72
N ASN A 27 -6.28 20.73 -6.70
CA ASN A 27 -6.01 20.31 -5.33
C ASN A 27 -6.03 18.78 -5.18
N GLN A 28 -6.97 18.11 -5.85
CA GLN A 28 -7.00 16.64 -5.90
C GLN A 28 -5.77 16.06 -6.61
N GLU A 29 -5.37 16.61 -7.75
CA GLU A 29 -4.18 16.18 -8.49
C GLU A 29 -2.90 16.32 -7.64
N ILE A 30 -2.75 17.44 -6.92
CA ILE A 30 -1.63 17.66 -6.00
C ILE A 30 -1.66 16.66 -4.83
N ALA A 31 -2.82 16.42 -4.24
CA ALA A 31 -2.95 15.47 -3.13
C ALA A 31 -2.55 14.04 -3.54
N MET A 32 -3.02 13.58 -4.71
CA MET A 32 -2.65 12.27 -5.25
C MET A 32 -1.15 12.19 -5.57
N ALA A 33 -0.58 13.22 -6.20
CA ALA A 33 0.86 13.27 -6.48
C ALA A 33 1.70 13.26 -5.19
N GLY A 34 1.26 13.97 -4.15
CA GLY A 34 1.88 13.96 -2.82
C GLY A 34 1.86 12.57 -2.19
N GLN A 35 0.72 11.87 -2.24
CA GLN A 35 0.59 10.50 -1.75
C GLN A 35 1.50 9.52 -2.51
N LEU A 36 1.54 9.63 -3.84
CA LEU A 36 2.42 8.82 -4.69
C LEU A 36 3.90 9.06 -4.37
N SER A 37 4.29 10.33 -4.21
CA SER A 37 5.66 10.70 -3.83
C SER A 37 6.05 10.14 -2.46
N ALA A 38 5.19 10.28 -1.45
CA ALA A 38 5.43 9.74 -0.11
C ALA A 38 5.61 8.21 -0.13
N ARG A 39 4.78 7.49 -0.91
CA ARG A 39 4.93 6.04 -1.11
C ARG A 39 6.26 5.69 -1.77
N ASN A 40 6.66 6.43 -2.81
CA ASN A 40 7.94 6.19 -3.50
C ASN A 40 9.13 6.43 -2.58
N ILE A 41 9.08 7.48 -1.74
CA ILE A 41 10.12 7.75 -0.73
C ILE A 41 10.20 6.60 0.29
N ALA A 42 9.05 6.13 0.80
CA ALA A 42 9.02 5.02 1.75
C ALA A 42 9.58 3.72 1.16
N LEU A 43 9.23 3.40 -0.09
CA LEU A 43 9.78 2.24 -0.80
C LEU A 43 11.28 2.39 -1.04
N MET A 44 11.73 3.56 -1.50
CA MET A 44 13.14 3.83 -1.73
C MET A 44 13.95 3.69 -0.43
N SER A 45 13.45 4.24 0.68
CA SER A 45 14.05 4.09 2.00
C SER A 45 14.15 2.63 2.44
N PHE A 46 13.09 1.83 2.23
CA PHE A 46 13.11 0.41 2.56
C PHE A 46 14.17 -0.36 1.75
N TYR A 47 14.24 -0.13 0.43
CA TYR A 47 15.18 -0.83 -0.44
C TYR A 47 16.62 -0.32 -0.33
N SER A 48 16.84 0.93 0.09
CA SER A 48 18.19 1.46 0.31
C SER A 48 18.77 1.06 1.66
N ALA A 49 17.94 0.76 2.67
CA ALA A 49 18.42 0.47 4.03
C ALA A 49 19.48 -0.65 4.11
N PRO A 50 19.39 -1.78 3.38
CA PRO A 50 20.46 -2.79 3.38
C PRO A 50 21.80 -2.29 2.83
N LEU A 51 21.77 -1.32 1.91
CA LEU A 51 22.97 -0.77 1.26
C LEU A 51 23.84 0.02 2.25
N GLU A 52 23.33 0.34 3.43
CA GLU A 52 24.08 0.99 4.51
C GLU A 52 25.02 0.03 5.25
N GLY A 53 25.03 -1.26 4.91
CA GLY A 53 26.04 -2.22 5.37
C GLY A 53 25.52 -3.58 5.83
N SER A 54 24.24 -3.91 5.63
CA SER A 54 23.67 -5.19 6.04
C SER A 54 23.64 -6.19 4.89
N THR A 55 24.65 -7.06 4.81
CA THR A 55 24.71 -8.15 3.82
C THR A 55 23.61 -9.19 4.02
N ILE A 56 23.21 -9.44 5.28
CA ILE A 56 22.08 -10.31 5.61
C ILE A 56 20.80 -9.72 5.04
N ALA A 57 20.48 -8.45 5.31
CA ALA A 57 19.27 -7.83 4.79
C ALA A 57 19.25 -7.81 3.25
N LEU A 58 20.39 -7.55 2.62
CA LEU A 58 20.52 -7.58 1.16
C LEU A 58 20.17 -8.96 0.59
N ARG A 59 20.80 -10.02 1.12
CA ARG A 59 20.54 -11.41 0.72
C ARG A 59 19.06 -11.79 0.91
N LEU A 60 18.48 -11.42 2.04
CA LEU A 60 17.08 -11.73 2.35
C LEU A 60 16.08 -10.97 1.49
N MET A 61 16.40 -9.74 1.08
CA MET A 61 15.56 -8.97 0.16
C MET A 61 15.60 -9.53 -1.26
N GLU A 62 16.73 -10.06 -1.71
CA GLU A 62 16.90 -10.72 -3.02
C GLU A 62 16.21 -12.09 -3.08
N GLY A 63 16.18 -12.83 -1.97
CA GLY A 63 15.68 -14.22 -1.92
C GLY A 63 14.16 -14.40 -2.01
N GLY A 64 13.39 -13.38 -2.40
CA GLY A 64 11.94 -13.49 -2.59
C GLY A 64 11.14 -13.40 -1.29
N ILE A 65 9.90 -13.93 -1.30
CA ILE A 65 8.96 -13.83 -0.17
C ILE A 65 9.38 -14.74 0.99
N GLU A 66 9.76 -15.98 0.68
CA GLU A 66 10.22 -16.99 1.63
C GLU A 66 11.67 -17.42 1.34
N PRO A 67 12.66 -16.56 1.61
CA PRO A 67 14.05 -16.93 1.40
C PRO A 67 14.48 -18.05 2.35
N GLU A 68 15.44 -18.87 1.91
CA GLU A 68 16.09 -19.85 2.78
C GLU A 68 16.96 -19.14 3.83
N ILE A 69 16.73 -19.46 5.10
CA ILE A 69 17.45 -18.90 6.25
C ILE A 69 17.77 -19.96 7.30
N ASP A 70 18.78 -19.69 8.11
CA ASP A 70 18.98 -20.42 9.36
C ASP A 70 18.05 -19.84 10.44
N TRP A 71 17.00 -20.58 10.76
CA TRP A 71 16.04 -20.18 11.79
C TRP A 71 16.61 -20.18 13.22
N ALA A 72 17.73 -20.89 13.45
CA ALA A 72 18.45 -20.86 14.72
C ALA A 72 19.29 -19.58 14.86
N ASN A 73 19.59 -18.89 13.75
CA ASN A 73 20.25 -17.60 13.76
C ASN A 73 19.24 -16.49 14.07
N ASP A 74 19.38 -15.89 15.25
CA ASP A 74 18.48 -14.84 15.73
C ASP A 74 18.50 -13.58 14.84
N GLU A 75 19.64 -13.23 14.25
CA GLU A 75 19.79 -12.05 13.40
C GLU A 75 19.11 -12.24 12.04
N GLU A 76 19.30 -13.41 11.39
CA GLU A 76 18.61 -13.72 10.14
C GLU A 76 17.10 -13.78 10.33
N ARG A 77 16.66 -14.46 11.40
CA ARG A 77 15.25 -14.55 11.77
C ARG A 77 14.64 -13.18 12.03
N ALA A 78 15.29 -12.35 12.86
CA ALA A 78 14.78 -11.02 13.19
C ALA A 78 14.72 -10.11 11.95
N THR A 79 15.74 -10.14 11.11
CA THR A 79 15.79 -9.36 9.87
C THR A 79 14.69 -9.80 8.88
N LEU A 80 14.51 -11.11 8.66
CA LEU A 80 13.45 -11.61 7.78
C LEU A 80 12.06 -11.23 8.31
N ILE A 81 11.84 -11.36 9.62
CA ILE A 81 10.58 -10.94 10.24
C ILE A 81 10.37 -9.44 10.01
N ALA A 82 11.39 -8.59 10.18
CA ALA A 82 11.27 -7.16 9.89
C ALA A 82 10.89 -6.86 8.43
N ILE A 83 11.49 -7.58 7.47
CA ILE A 83 11.16 -7.49 6.05
C ILE A 83 9.69 -7.87 5.80
N VAL A 84 9.23 -8.99 6.37
CA VAL A 84 7.83 -9.46 6.26
C VAL A 84 6.84 -8.43 6.81
N ARG A 85 7.18 -7.74 7.92
CA ARG A 85 6.34 -6.68 8.49
C ARG A 85 6.10 -5.54 7.50
N VAL A 86 7.13 -5.10 6.77
CA VAL A 86 6.96 -4.04 5.77
C VAL A 86 6.18 -4.55 4.57
N ARG A 87 6.46 -5.78 4.11
CA ARG A 87 5.75 -6.40 2.98
C ARG A 87 4.25 -6.50 3.24
N ILE A 88 3.82 -6.99 4.41
CA ILE A 88 2.39 -7.13 4.69
C ILE A 88 1.66 -5.79 4.76
N LEU A 89 2.30 -4.72 5.25
CA LEU A 89 1.72 -3.38 5.24
C LEU A 89 1.59 -2.80 3.82
N SER A 90 2.58 -3.07 2.96
CA SER A 90 2.52 -2.69 1.53
C SER A 90 1.38 -3.42 0.81
N LEU A 91 1.18 -4.71 1.11
CA LEU A 91 0.11 -5.51 0.52
C LEU A 91 -1.29 -5.11 1.05
N LEU A 92 -1.41 -4.80 2.34
CA LEU A 92 -2.62 -4.20 2.93
C LEU A 92 -2.99 -2.88 2.22
N ASN A 93 -2.00 -2.06 1.87
CA ASN A 93 -2.26 -0.86 1.07
C ASN A 93 -2.81 -1.17 -0.33
N GLY A 94 -2.37 -2.27 -0.95
CA GLY A 94 -2.93 -2.78 -2.21
C GLY A 94 -4.40 -3.20 -2.06
N TYR A 95 -4.73 -3.93 -0.99
CA TYR A 95 -6.11 -4.29 -0.65
C TYR A 95 -7.01 -3.06 -0.44
N ASN A 96 -6.53 -2.05 0.30
CA ASN A 96 -7.27 -0.81 0.51
C ASN A 96 -7.52 -0.03 -0.80
N GLN A 97 -6.54 -0.02 -1.72
CA GLN A 97 -6.69 0.60 -3.04
C GLN A 97 -7.71 -0.14 -3.90
N TYR A 98 -7.69 -1.46 -3.90
CA TYR A 98 -8.69 -2.28 -4.60
C TYR A 98 -10.10 -1.99 -4.08
N ASN A 99 -10.30 -2.00 -2.76
CA ASN A 99 -11.59 -1.68 -2.15
C ASN A 99 -12.06 -0.24 -2.41
N SER A 100 -11.14 0.67 -2.69
CA SER A 100 -11.46 2.07 -3.04
C SER A 100 -11.69 2.27 -4.55
N GLY A 101 -11.59 1.21 -5.37
CA GLY A 101 -11.70 1.28 -6.82
C GLY A 101 -10.49 1.88 -7.54
N LEU A 102 -9.36 2.04 -6.84
CA LEU A 102 -8.11 2.61 -7.38
C LEU A 102 -7.18 1.55 -7.99
N LEU A 103 -7.40 0.27 -7.68
CA LEU A 103 -6.65 -0.85 -8.22
C LEU A 103 -7.60 -1.80 -8.96
N ASP A 104 -7.25 -2.19 -10.18
CA ASP A 104 -8.06 -3.13 -10.96
C ASP A 104 -7.91 -4.57 -10.43
N GLU A 105 -8.88 -5.42 -10.79
CA GLU A 105 -8.94 -6.82 -10.36
C GLU A 105 -7.69 -7.60 -10.73
N ALA A 106 -7.19 -7.47 -11.97
CA ALA A 106 -6.07 -8.28 -12.44
C ALA A 106 -4.79 -7.94 -11.66
N THR A 107 -4.55 -6.65 -11.40
CA THR A 107 -3.43 -6.19 -10.56
C THR A 107 -3.62 -6.58 -9.08
N PHE A 108 -4.86 -6.55 -8.59
CA PHE A 108 -5.15 -6.97 -7.22
C PHE A 108 -4.93 -8.46 -7.02
N GLN A 109 -5.29 -9.33 -7.96
CA GLN A 109 -5.05 -10.78 -7.87
C GLN A 109 -3.56 -11.11 -7.69
N TYR A 110 -2.66 -10.38 -8.35
CA TYR A 110 -1.23 -10.52 -8.12
C TYR A 110 -0.80 -10.14 -6.70
N THR A 111 -1.39 -9.05 -6.16
CA THR A 111 -1.17 -8.60 -4.77
C THR A 111 -1.69 -9.65 -3.79
N LEU A 112 -2.87 -10.21 -4.05
CA LEU A 112 -3.49 -11.24 -3.24
C LEU A 112 -2.62 -12.49 -3.17
N ASN A 113 -2.13 -13.00 -4.30
CA ASN A 113 -1.28 -14.18 -4.34
C ASN A 113 -0.03 -14.01 -3.48
N ARG A 114 0.65 -12.86 -3.55
CA ARG A 114 1.81 -12.54 -2.70
C ARG A 114 1.43 -12.45 -1.21
N THR A 115 0.24 -11.95 -0.92
CA THR A 115 -0.24 -11.83 0.46
C THR A 115 -0.56 -13.20 1.04
N LEU A 116 -1.19 -14.06 0.26
CA LEU A 116 -1.48 -15.44 0.65
C LEU A 116 -0.20 -16.23 0.84
N GLU A 117 0.81 -16.07 -0.03
CA GLU A 117 2.13 -16.70 0.18
C GLU A 117 2.71 -16.37 1.57
N ILE A 118 2.70 -15.09 1.97
CA ILE A 118 3.14 -14.69 3.32
C ILE A 118 2.22 -15.26 4.41
N TYR A 119 0.90 -15.12 4.22
CA TYR A 119 -0.08 -15.48 5.24
C TYR A 119 -0.10 -16.98 5.50
N GLU A 120 0.05 -17.80 4.46
CA GLU A 120 0.03 -19.26 4.51
C GLU A 120 1.29 -19.85 5.12
N ASN A 121 2.39 -19.10 5.15
CA ASN A 121 3.54 -19.46 5.94
C ASN A 121 3.23 -19.42 7.44
N CYS A 122 3.21 -20.59 8.08
CA CYS A 122 2.91 -20.68 9.50
C CYS A 122 3.92 -19.95 10.40
N ARG A 123 5.16 -19.71 9.94
CA ARG A 123 6.14 -18.92 10.68
C ARG A 123 5.86 -17.42 10.63
N PHE A 124 5.12 -16.95 9.63
CA PHE A 124 4.76 -15.54 9.45
C PHE A 124 3.32 -15.22 9.83
N ARG A 125 2.46 -16.22 9.99
CA ARG A 125 1.03 -16.02 10.26
C ARG A 125 0.77 -15.10 11.44
N ASP A 126 1.46 -15.26 12.56
CA ASP A 126 1.33 -14.37 13.71
C ASP A 126 1.82 -12.94 13.43
N VAL A 127 2.86 -12.80 12.61
CA VAL A 127 3.36 -11.48 12.19
C VAL A 127 2.29 -10.72 11.41
N VAL A 128 1.55 -11.43 10.55
CA VAL A 128 0.41 -10.90 9.79
C VAL A 128 -0.75 -10.55 10.73
N ILE A 129 -1.22 -11.50 11.53
CA ILE A 129 -2.37 -11.33 12.44
C ILE A 129 -2.18 -10.11 13.35
N GLN A 130 -0.98 -9.88 13.86
CA GLN A 130 -0.69 -8.77 14.77
C GLN A 130 -0.66 -7.38 14.09
N ARG A 131 -0.68 -7.30 12.75
CA ARG A 131 -0.39 -6.06 12.01
C ARG A 131 -1.49 -5.59 11.10
N VAL A 132 -2.46 -6.44 10.82
CA VAL A 132 -3.53 -6.14 9.87
C VAL A 132 -4.85 -5.96 10.60
N PRO A 133 -5.74 -5.11 10.08
CA PRO A 133 -7.10 -4.99 10.61
C PRO A 133 -7.92 -6.26 10.37
N ASP A 134 -8.99 -6.43 11.16
CA ASP A 134 -9.82 -7.64 11.17
C ASP A 134 -10.49 -7.93 9.83
N ASP A 135 -10.86 -6.91 9.07
CA ASP A 135 -11.49 -7.06 7.76
C ASP A 135 -10.53 -7.69 6.75
N PHE A 136 -9.29 -7.22 6.70
CA PHE A 136 -8.25 -7.81 5.86
C PHE A 136 -7.90 -9.22 6.34
N LEU A 137 -7.83 -9.43 7.67
CA LEU A 137 -7.59 -10.77 8.21
C LEU A 137 -8.70 -11.76 7.84
N ALA A 138 -9.97 -11.35 7.92
CA ALA A 138 -11.11 -12.18 7.53
C ALA A 138 -11.08 -12.51 6.03
N PHE A 139 -10.72 -11.53 5.21
CA PHE A 139 -10.51 -11.72 3.79
C PHE A 139 -9.40 -12.75 3.51
N LEU A 140 -8.24 -12.65 4.18
CA LEU A 140 -7.16 -13.60 4.04
C LEU A 140 -7.53 -15.01 4.51
N LYS A 141 -8.26 -15.13 5.63
CA LYS A 141 -8.77 -16.43 6.13
C LYS A 141 -9.69 -17.11 5.13
N THR A 142 -10.54 -16.33 4.46
CA THR A 142 -11.51 -16.86 3.48
C THR A 142 -10.82 -17.36 2.21
N ASN A 143 -9.71 -16.73 1.83
CA ASN A 143 -8.98 -17.05 0.59
C ASN A 143 -7.78 -17.98 0.81
N SER A 144 -7.44 -18.31 2.07
CA SER A 144 -6.34 -19.20 2.38
C SER A 144 -6.75 -20.67 2.28
N VAL A 145 -5.87 -21.50 1.72
CA VAL A 145 -6.02 -22.96 1.64
C VAL A 145 -5.23 -23.70 2.72
N THR A 146 -4.38 -22.99 3.47
CA THR A 146 -3.46 -23.57 4.46
C THR A 146 -3.91 -23.31 5.89
N THR A 147 -4.08 -24.37 6.68
CA THR A 147 -4.32 -24.30 8.12
C THR A 147 -3.00 -24.44 8.88
N CYS A 148 -2.68 -23.47 9.73
CA CYS A 148 -1.56 -23.58 10.67
C CYS A 148 -2.08 -24.12 12.00
N SER A 149 -1.50 -25.23 12.46
CA SER A 149 -1.80 -25.90 13.73
C SER A 149 -0.97 -25.35 14.87
#